data_AF-A0A0K0FMC5-F1
#
_entry.id   AF-A0A0K0FMC5-F1
#
_cell.length_a   1.000
_cell.length_b   1.000
_cell.length_c   1.000
_cell.angle_alpha   90.00
_cell.angle_beta   90.00
_cell.angle_gamma   90.00
#
_symmetry.space_group_name_H-M   'P 1'
#
loop_
_entity.id
_entity.type
_entity.pdbx_description
1 polymer ?
#
loop_
_entity_poly.entity_id
_entity_poly.type
_entity_poly.pdbx_seq_one_letter_code
_entity_poly.pdbx_strand_id
1 'polypeptide(L)'
;MSTFFCTSPLMLKHKNVWDHYHAESPNRMTAILDMLKEEKLDSKLHEIPHVPLSKEDIALVHPKLYIDELENLCIIGSDYDREEYCKKYDSIFIASDTYDCAFRAVECCWSITKSVLENSNSNGFALVRPPGHHAYGNNPNGFCFFNNIAICAKKAIKDYDNVERVLILDWDVHAGQGTQFSIKDNDPNIQLISIHRYENGEYWPHLFESNFDILCSSNTLNIPLNEIGLNDFHYIHIMSKIVFPFIFDFKPNLILISCGYDAAIGDPKGGMMVTPHFYGLMTRILSSLSIPLALFYEGGYFPESITISAKETINGLIEKEIFNYYKSNYPSDSSINFKNNLYWMIEQLSHKNILFKNIKEMNNNFIHNSIKLQPLQIPSEKSLANFQFKPPAITRGVYSPLSTKEISIAHKHLTYYSKCQDILIDKKKLAQIDFDDKTKVLYFININYKDKISIEIKDLTIFTFILSYIIIPNICSFTSNETFISFISNWKILPTKSNETELSFKSLLEELISKFNLKYY
;
A
#
# COMPACT_ATOMS: atom_id res chain seq x y z
N MET A 1 11.48 -19.10 3.83
CA MET A 1 11.31 -17.67 4.17
C MET A 1 10.32 -17.64 5.32
N SER A 2 10.65 -17.02 6.44
CA SER A 2 9.70 -16.92 7.56
C SER A 2 8.82 -15.70 7.35
N THR A 3 7.50 -15.90 7.34
CA THR A 3 6.51 -14.81 7.41
C THR A 3 6.14 -14.63 8.87
N PHE A 4 6.62 -13.55 9.48
CA PHE A 4 6.32 -13.24 10.87
C PHE A 4 4.90 -12.69 11.01
N PHE A 5 4.22 -13.08 12.07
CA PHE A 5 2.90 -12.58 12.40
C PHE A 5 2.84 -12.19 13.87
N CYS A 6 2.31 -10.99 14.15
CA CYS A 6 2.19 -10.50 15.51
C CYS A 6 0.81 -9.90 15.71
N THR A 7 0.15 -10.33 16.77
CA THR A 7 -1.17 -9.87 17.15
C THR A 7 -1.38 -10.05 18.65
N SER A 8 -2.46 -9.49 19.20
CA SER A 8 -2.77 -9.61 20.62
C SER A 8 -4.27 -9.49 20.87
N PRO A 9 -4.91 -10.47 21.56
CA PRO A 9 -6.32 -10.41 21.92
C PRO A 9 -6.71 -9.18 22.75
N LEU A 10 -5.74 -8.55 23.45
CA LEU A 10 -5.96 -7.30 24.19
C LEU A 10 -6.63 -6.23 23.32
N MET A 11 -6.23 -6.13 22.04
CA MET A 11 -6.72 -5.11 21.11
C MET A 11 -8.22 -5.25 20.79
N LEU A 12 -8.84 -6.41 21.07
CA LEU A 12 -10.29 -6.61 20.96
C LEU A 12 -11.09 -5.88 22.05
N LYS A 13 -10.43 -5.40 23.13
CA LYS A 13 -11.08 -4.63 24.18
C LYS A 13 -11.34 -3.17 23.79
N HIS A 14 -10.58 -2.61 22.84
CA HIS A 14 -10.86 -1.30 22.28
C HIS A 14 -12.15 -1.35 21.43
N LYS A 15 -13.24 -0.81 21.98
CA LYS A 15 -14.56 -0.75 21.35
C LYS A 15 -15.29 0.53 21.76
N ASN A 16 -16.13 1.05 20.87
CA ASN A 16 -16.93 2.22 21.16
C ASN A 16 -18.07 1.84 22.13
N VAL A 17 -18.14 2.53 23.27
CA VAL A 17 -19.12 2.25 24.35
C VAL A 17 -20.43 3.01 24.19
N TRP A 18 -20.48 4.05 23.35
CA TRP A 18 -21.66 4.88 23.11
C TRP A 18 -22.22 4.77 21.68
N ASP A 19 -21.51 4.11 20.76
CA ASP A 19 -21.98 3.73 19.43
C ASP A 19 -21.61 2.27 19.11
N HIS A 20 -22.59 1.38 19.20
CA HIS A 20 -22.41 -0.06 18.93
C HIS A 20 -22.32 -0.41 17.44
N TYR A 21 -22.64 0.54 16.54
CA TYR A 21 -22.57 0.35 15.09
C TYR A 21 -21.35 1.02 14.48
N HIS A 22 -20.41 1.48 15.32
CA HIS A 22 -19.22 2.16 14.89
C HIS A 22 -18.40 1.27 13.93
N ALA A 23 -17.98 1.84 12.80
CA ALA A 23 -17.28 1.12 11.74
C ALA A 23 -15.95 0.52 12.22
N GLU A 24 -15.17 1.28 12.99
CA GLU A 24 -14.00 0.77 13.71
C GLU A 24 -14.51 -0.05 14.92
N SER A 25 -14.35 -1.37 14.86
CA SER A 25 -14.86 -2.30 15.87
C SER A 25 -13.98 -3.57 15.98
N PRO A 26 -14.06 -4.31 17.10
CA PRO A 26 -13.33 -5.58 17.27
C PRO A 26 -13.59 -6.60 16.16
N ASN A 27 -14.78 -6.58 15.55
CA ASN A 27 -15.18 -7.52 14.50
C ASN A 27 -14.22 -7.51 13.31
N ARG A 28 -13.61 -6.37 12.99
CA ARG A 28 -12.63 -6.23 11.90
C ARG A 28 -11.45 -7.18 12.06
N MET A 29 -10.92 -7.26 13.28
CA MET A 29 -9.79 -8.12 13.64
C MET A 29 -10.23 -9.56 13.89
N THR A 30 -11.38 -9.76 14.55
CA THR A 30 -11.95 -11.10 14.77
C THR A 30 -12.18 -11.84 13.46
N ALA A 31 -12.74 -11.18 12.44
CA ALA A 31 -12.99 -11.79 11.13
C ALA A 31 -11.72 -12.32 10.46
N ILE A 32 -10.60 -11.59 10.56
CA ILE A 32 -9.30 -12.05 10.04
C ILE A 32 -8.77 -13.22 10.87
N LEU A 33 -8.83 -13.13 12.21
CA LEU A 33 -8.35 -14.19 13.11
C LEU A 33 -9.12 -15.51 12.92
N ASP A 34 -10.44 -15.43 12.73
CA ASP A 34 -11.27 -16.60 12.49
C ASP A 34 -10.95 -17.22 11.13
N MET A 35 -10.82 -16.41 10.07
CA MET A 35 -10.37 -16.89 8.76
C MET A 35 -9.02 -17.59 8.81
N LEU A 36 -8.04 -17.05 9.57
CA LEU A 36 -6.73 -17.68 9.70
C LEU A 36 -6.81 -19.10 10.27
N LYS A 37 -7.71 -19.33 11.23
CA LYS A 37 -7.94 -20.66 11.84
C LYS A 37 -8.71 -21.58 10.90
N GLU A 38 -9.79 -21.08 10.30
CA GLU A 38 -10.66 -21.85 9.40
C GLU A 38 -9.88 -22.37 8.18
N GLU A 39 -9.03 -21.52 7.60
CA GLU A 39 -8.19 -21.82 6.43
C GLU A 39 -6.84 -22.46 6.80
N LYS A 40 -6.56 -22.64 8.10
CA LYS A 40 -5.30 -23.18 8.65
C LYS A 40 -4.06 -22.41 8.19
N LEU A 41 -4.20 -21.10 7.94
CA LEU A 41 -3.10 -20.23 7.53
C LEU A 41 -2.19 -19.87 8.70
N ASP A 42 -2.72 -19.89 9.93
CA ASP A 42 -1.96 -19.76 11.18
C ASP A 42 -0.74 -20.72 11.22
N SER A 43 -0.92 -21.97 10.81
CA SER A 43 0.14 -22.99 10.77
C SER A 43 1.29 -22.68 9.80
N LYS A 44 1.10 -21.73 8.87
CA LYS A 44 2.10 -21.28 7.91
C LYS A 44 2.80 -19.98 8.33
N LEU A 45 2.31 -19.34 9.38
CA LEU A 45 2.85 -18.09 9.92
C LEU A 45 3.76 -18.39 11.10
N HIS A 46 4.84 -17.62 11.22
CA HIS A 46 5.66 -17.64 12.43
C HIS A 46 5.11 -16.59 13.40
N GLU A 47 4.20 -17.03 14.26
CA GLU A 47 3.65 -16.17 15.32
C GLU A 47 4.75 -15.81 16.32
N ILE A 48 4.90 -14.51 16.58
CA ILE A 48 5.89 -13.97 17.52
C ILE A 48 5.19 -13.16 18.61
N PRO A 49 5.74 -13.13 19.84
CA PRO A 49 5.25 -12.25 20.88
C PRO A 49 5.54 -10.79 20.56
N HIS A 50 4.74 -9.89 21.13
CA HIS A 50 5.05 -8.46 21.11
C HIS A 50 6.29 -8.15 21.97
N VAL A 51 7.11 -7.22 21.50
CA VAL A 51 8.28 -6.67 22.17
C VAL A 51 7.83 -5.42 22.92
N PRO A 52 7.95 -5.38 24.26
CA PRO A 52 7.55 -4.21 25.04
C PRO A 52 8.31 -2.95 24.62
N LEU A 53 7.58 -1.83 24.57
CA LEU A 53 8.14 -0.51 24.29
C LEU A 53 8.10 0.38 25.53
N SER A 54 8.95 1.41 25.53
CA SER A 54 8.93 2.48 26.53
C SER A 54 8.10 3.67 26.03
N LYS A 55 7.68 4.56 26.95
CA LYS A 55 7.07 5.83 26.54
C LYS A 55 8.04 6.70 25.73
N GLU A 56 9.35 6.54 25.93
CA GLU A 56 10.39 7.18 25.13
C GLU A 56 10.36 6.75 23.65
N ASP A 57 9.96 5.51 23.37
CA ASP A 57 9.80 5.02 21.99
C ASP A 57 8.58 5.67 21.32
N ILE A 58 7.45 5.74 22.03
CA ILE A 58 6.26 6.47 21.54
C ILE A 58 6.57 7.96 21.37
N ALA A 59 7.47 8.49 22.23
CA ALA A 59 7.90 9.88 22.20
C ALA A 59 8.78 10.27 21.00
N LEU A 60 9.13 9.31 20.13
CA LEU A 60 9.73 9.61 18.83
C LEU A 60 8.75 10.37 17.90
N VAL A 61 7.45 10.24 18.13
CA VAL A 61 6.40 10.92 17.34
C VAL A 61 5.49 11.79 18.20
N HIS A 62 5.15 11.32 19.41
CA HIS A 62 4.12 11.94 20.25
C HIS A 62 4.70 12.62 21.49
N PRO A 63 4.33 13.85 21.85
CA PRO A 63 4.81 14.48 23.07
C PRO A 63 4.47 13.64 24.32
N LYS A 64 5.42 13.51 25.25
CA LYS A 64 5.21 12.78 26.52
C LYS A 64 3.96 13.21 27.27
N LEU A 65 3.67 14.51 27.28
CA LEU A 65 2.47 15.07 27.89
C LEU A 65 1.17 14.48 27.31
N TYR A 66 1.11 14.27 26.00
CA TYR A 66 -0.05 13.65 25.35
C TYR A 66 -0.16 12.16 25.70
N ILE A 67 0.98 11.46 25.74
CA ILE A 67 1.01 10.03 26.14
C ILE A 67 0.48 9.88 27.57
N ASP A 68 0.94 10.73 28.50
CA ASP A 68 0.50 10.72 29.89
C ASP A 68 -0.96 11.16 30.05
N GLU A 69 -1.42 12.15 29.26
CA GLU A 69 -2.82 12.57 29.26
C GLU A 69 -3.76 11.45 28.81
N LEU A 70 -3.43 10.76 27.71
CA LEU A 70 -4.22 9.64 27.20
C LEU A 70 -4.25 8.46 28.19
N GLU A 71 -3.10 8.11 28.78
CA GLU A 71 -3.02 7.06 29.80
C GLU A 71 -3.93 7.38 30.99
N ASN A 72 -3.80 8.58 31.56
CA ASN A 72 -4.62 9.00 32.70
C ASN A 72 -6.11 9.01 32.34
N LEU A 73 -6.47 9.55 31.17
CA LEU A 73 -7.86 9.58 30.72
C LEU A 73 -8.47 8.17 30.61
N CYS A 74 -7.70 7.18 30.15
CA CYS A 74 -8.14 5.78 30.06
C CYS A 74 -8.26 5.11 31.44
N ILE A 75 -7.34 5.38 32.38
CA ILE A 75 -7.29 4.73 33.70
C ILE A 75 -8.32 5.31 34.67
N ILE A 76 -8.39 6.64 34.78
CA ILE A 76 -9.19 7.32 35.81
C ILE A 76 -10.42 8.05 35.26
N GLY A 77 -10.49 8.27 33.94
CA GLY A 77 -11.60 8.99 33.31
C GLY A 77 -12.89 8.18 33.24
N SER A 78 -14.01 8.81 33.63
CA SER A 78 -15.35 8.25 33.41
C SER A 78 -15.66 8.16 31.91
N ASP A 79 -16.71 7.41 31.55
CA ASP A 79 -17.19 7.37 30.15
C ASP A 79 -17.55 8.78 29.65
N TYR A 80 -18.07 9.64 30.53
CA TYR A 80 -18.36 11.04 30.24
C TYR A 80 -17.10 11.85 29.94
N ASP A 81 -16.06 11.75 30.79
CA ASP A 81 -14.79 12.47 30.58
C ASP A 81 -14.14 12.05 29.26
N ARG A 82 -14.20 10.76 28.93
CA ARG A 82 -13.71 10.21 27.67
C ARG A 82 -14.50 10.74 26.48
N GLU A 83 -15.84 10.77 26.54
CA GLU A 83 -16.67 11.33 25.47
C GLU A 83 -16.41 12.83 25.27
N GLU A 84 -16.31 13.62 26.36
CA GLU A 84 -16.00 15.05 26.30
C GLU A 84 -14.61 15.33 25.72
N TYR A 85 -13.61 14.49 26.04
CA TYR A 85 -12.30 14.58 25.41
C TYR A 85 -12.39 14.34 23.90
N CYS A 86 -13.12 13.29 23.47
CA CYS A 86 -13.24 12.94 22.05
C CYS A 86 -13.85 14.07 21.20
N LYS A 87 -14.75 14.90 21.77
CA LYS A 87 -15.36 16.04 21.05
C LYS A 87 -14.37 17.11 20.59
N LYS A 88 -13.16 17.14 21.16
CA LYS A 88 -12.09 18.08 20.78
C LYS A 88 -11.36 17.66 19.50
N TYR A 89 -11.52 16.42 19.09
CA TYR A 89 -10.78 15.79 18.00
C TYR A 89 -11.74 15.23 16.96
N ASP A 90 -11.21 14.94 15.77
CA ASP A 90 -12.03 14.50 14.65
C ASP A 90 -12.02 12.97 14.52
N SER A 91 -13.23 12.39 14.53
CA SER A 91 -13.48 10.97 14.27
C SER A 91 -12.71 10.01 15.19
N ILE A 92 -12.77 10.21 16.51
CA ILE A 92 -12.19 9.27 17.52
C ILE A 92 -13.21 8.86 18.58
N PHE A 93 -12.96 7.73 19.25
CA PHE A 93 -13.65 7.34 20.48
C PHE A 93 -12.65 6.71 21.46
N ILE A 94 -12.84 6.92 22.77
CA ILE A 94 -11.94 6.41 23.81
C ILE A 94 -12.71 5.52 24.79
N ALA A 95 -12.18 4.32 25.00
CA ALA A 95 -12.60 3.39 26.04
C ALA A 95 -11.50 3.28 27.12
N SER A 96 -11.83 2.64 28.25
CA SER A 96 -10.89 2.36 29.34
C SER A 96 -9.62 1.64 28.85
N ASP A 97 -9.76 0.71 27.91
CA ASP A 97 -8.66 -0.10 27.41
C ASP A 97 -7.94 0.54 26.19
N THR A 98 -8.35 1.73 25.73
CA THR A 98 -7.79 2.34 24.51
C THR A 98 -6.28 2.55 24.59
N TYR A 99 -5.76 3.07 25.70
CA TYR A 99 -4.33 3.32 25.86
C TYR A 99 -3.53 2.02 25.77
N ASP A 100 -3.90 0.99 26.56
CA ASP A 100 -3.23 -0.32 26.55
C ASP A 100 -3.31 -1.00 25.17
N CYS A 101 -4.45 -0.88 24.49
CA CYS A 101 -4.61 -1.40 23.13
C CYS A 101 -3.73 -0.65 22.12
N ALA A 102 -3.68 0.68 22.18
CA ALA A 102 -2.85 1.51 21.29
C ALA A 102 -1.36 1.23 21.51
N PHE A 103 -0.93 1.12 22.76
CA PHE A 103 0.45 0.77 23.10
C PHE A 103 0.80 -0.62 22.54
N ARG A 104 -0.08 -1.61 22.76
CA ARG A 104 0.09 -2.97 22.23
C ARG A 104 0.12 -3.03 20.70
N ALA A 105 -0.64 -2.17 20.02
CA ALA A 105 -0.60 -2.07 18.56
C ALA A 105 0.82 -1.68 18.09
N VAL A 106 1.41 -0.63 18.67
CA VAL A 106 2.77 -0.19 18.35
C VAL A 106 3.80 -1.29 18.67
N GLU A 107 3.67 -1.97 19.81
CA GLU A 107 4.56 -3.09 20.18
C GLU A 107 4.51 -4.23 19.16
N CYS A 108 3.32 -4.61 18.68
CA CYS A 108 3.17 -5.63 17.63
C CYS A 108 3.83 -5.19 16.32
N CYS A 109 3.60 -3.94 15.90
CA CYS A 109 4.21 -3.36 14.70
C CYS A 109 5.74 -3.32 14.81
N TRP A 110 6.27 -2.93 15.96
CA TRP A 110 7.70 -2.93 16.21
C TRP A 110 8.29 -4.34 16.20
N SER A 111 7.57 -5.32 16.75
CA SER A 111 8.02 -6.72 16.76
C SER A 111 8.19 -7.28 15.35
N ILE A 112 7.26 -6.97 14.45
CA ILE A 112 7.39 -7.31 13.04
C ILE A 112 8.56 -6.57 12.41
N THR A 113 8.67 -5.25 12.61
CA THR A 113 9.77 -4.43 12.08
C THR A 113 11.14 -4.99 12.47
N LYS A 114 11.32 -5.22 13.78
CA LYS A 114 12.51 -5.81 14.37
C LYS A 114 12.84 -7.16 13.74
N SER A 115 11.84 -8.04 13.66
CA SER A 115 12.02 -9.39 13.13
C SER A 115 12.44 -9.38 11.66
N VAL A 116 11.88 -8.49 10.84
CA VAL A 116 12.26 -8.43 9.41
C VAL A 116 13.63 -7.81 9.17
N LEU A 117 14.08 -6.92 10.05
CA LEU A 117 15.44 -6.36 10.01
C LEU A 117 16.50 -7.36 10.48
N GLU A 118 16.19 -8.16 11.49
CA GLU A 118 17.13 -9.13 12.09
C GLU A 118 17.23 -10.45 11.31
N ASN A 119 16.33 -10.70 10.35
CA ASN A 119 16.30 -11.93 9.56
C ASN A 119 16.35 -11.63 8.07
N SER A 120 17.45 -12.02 7.41
CA SER A 120 17.61 -11.85 5.96
C SER A 120 16.50 -12.55 5.19
N ASN A 121 16.02 -11.91 4.11
CA ASN A 121 14.93 -12.43 3.30
C ASN A 121 13.75 -12.84 4.18
N SER A 122 13.16 -11.90 4.91
CA SER A 122 11.94 -12.16 5.67
C SER A 122 10.92 -11.03 5.49
N ASN A 123 9.68 -11.31 5.88
CA ASN A 123 8.58 -10.37 5.81
C ASN A 123 7.64 -10.60 7.00
N GLY A 124 6.70 -9.70 7.23
CA GLY A 124 5.70 -9.95 8.27
C GLY A 124 4.50 -9.03 8.26
N PHE A 125 3.49 -9.43 9.02
CA PHE A 125 2.20 -8.78 9.11
C PHE A 125 1.81 -8.58 10.59
N ALA A 126 1.57 -7.34 10.98
CA ALA A 126 1.03 -6.98 12.29
C ALA A 126 -0.48 -6.77 12.17
N LEU A 127 -1.26 -7.71 12.71
CA LEU A 127 -2.72 -7.55 12.80
C LEU A 127 -3.04 -6.78 14.08
N VAL A 128 -3.23 -5.47 13.95
CA VAL A 128 -3.31 -4.53 15.07
C VAL A 128 -4.54 -3.64 15.02
N ARG A 129 -5.01 -3.22 16.20
CA ARG A 129 -6.03 -2.18 16.39
C ARG A 129 -5.80 -1.50 17.76
N PRO A 130 -5.97 -0.19 17.91
CA PRO A 130 -6.40 0.81 16.91
C PRO A 130 -5.40 1.01 15.74
N PRO A 131 -5.85 1.57 14.60
CA PRO A 131 -4.98 1.99 13.51
C PRO A 131 -4.07 3.17 13.94
N GLY A 132 -3.16 3.60 13.07
CA GLY A 132 -2.12 4.57 13.40
C GLY A 132 -1.93 5.75 12.44
N HIS A 133 -2.11 5.59 11.13
CA HIS A 133 -1.58 6.54 10.13
C HIS A 133 -2.14 7.99 10.18
N HIS A 134 -3.23 8.23 10.90
CA HIS A 134 -3.80 9.58 11.09
C HIS A 134 -3.29 10.32 12.33
N ALA A 135 -2.74 9.61 13.33
CA ALA A 135 -2.26 10.24 14.56
C ALA A 135 -0.93 10.97 14.34
N TYR A 136 -0.74 12.12 14.97
CA TYR A 136 0.54 12.85 14.96
C TYR A 136 0.61 13.84 16.12
N GLY A 137 1.82 14.16 16.61
CA GLY A 137 1.98 15.12 17.69
C GLY A 137 1.08 14.80 18.89
N ASN A 138 0.27 15.75 19.33
CA ASN A 138 -0.76 15.58 20.36
C ASN A 138 -2.19 15.46 19.78
N ASN A 139 -2.32 15.01 18.52
CA ASN A 139 -3.57 14.95 17.78
C ASN A 139 -3.95 13.49 17.47
N PRO A 140 -4.76 12.82 18.32
CA PRO A 140 -5.49 11.63 17.94
C PRO A 140 -6.53 11.99 16.87
N ASN A 141 -6.62 11.19 15.83
CA ASN A 141 -7.44 11.52 14.66
C ASN A 141 -7.85 10.25 13.91
N GLY A 142 -9.04 10.21 13.31
CA GLY A 142 -9.44 9.11 12.42
C GLY A 142 -9.27 7.72 13.03
N PHE A 143 -9.76 7.53 14.26
CA PHE A 143 -9.60 6.31 15.05
C PHE A 143 -8.18 5.97 15.53
N CYS A 144 -7.18 6.78 15.19
CA CYS A 144 -5.77 6.56 15.52
C CYS A 144 -5.36 7.36 16.78
N PHE A 145 -4.56 6.73 17.64
CA PHE A 145 -4.07 7.34 18.89
C PHE A 145 -2.55 7.52 18.90
N PHE A 146 -1.81 6.50 18.45
CA PHE A 146 -0.38 6.54 18.22
C PHE A 146 -0.10 6.18 16.77
N ASN A 147 0.86 6.85 16.14
CA ASN A 147 1.24 6.58 14.77
C ASN A 147 2.16 5.36 14.71
N ASN A 148 1.54 4.17 14.66
CA ASN A 148 2.22 2.88 14.63
C ASN A 148 3.38 2.86 13.63
N ILE A 149 3.12 3.29 12.38
CA ILE A 149 4.09 3.20 11.30
C ILE A 149 5.23 4.22 11.42
N ALA A 150 4.93 5.47 11.80
CA ALA A 150 5.94 6.51 11.96
C ALA A 150 6.84 6.24 13.17
N ILE A 151 6.29 5.71 14.28
CA ILE A 151 7.09 5.30 15.44
C ILE A 151 8.07 4.19 15.03
N CYS A 152 7.58 3.14 14.35
CA CYS A 152 8.43 2.04 13.87
C CYS A 152 9.51 2.53 12.89
N ALA A 153 9.17 3.43 11.96
CA ALA A 153 10.13 3.98 11.01
C ALA A 153 11.25 4.76 11.70
N LYS A 154 10.90 5.69 12.60
CA LYS A 154 11.88 6.49 13.37
C LYS A 154 12.72 5.61 14.30
N LYS A 155 12.11 4.62 14.94
CA LYS A 155 12.82 3.68 15.81
C LYS A 155 13.77 2.79 15.01
N ALA A 156 13.39 2.35 13.81
CA ALA A 156 14.28 1.57 12.93
C ALA A 156 15.53 2.37 12.54
N ILE A 157 15.38 3.63 12.11
CA ILE A 157 16.52 4.53 11.82
C ILE A 157 17.40 4.75 13.07
N LYS A 158 16.78 4.92 14.24
CA LYS A 158 17.49 5.20 15.50
C LYS A 158 18.26 3.99 16.04
N ASP A 159 17.68 2.80 15.96
CA ASP A 159 18.19 1.61 16.64
C ASP A 159 19.09 0.73 15.75
N TYR A 160 19.06 0.93 14.43
CA TYR A 160 19.83 0.12 13.46
C TYR A 160 20.70 0.99 12.56
N ASP A 161 22.02 0.94 12.76
CA ASP A 161 23.01 1.69 11.96
C ASP A 161 22.96 1.37 10.46
N ASN A 162 22.47 0.19 10.07
CA ASN A 162 22.37 -0.25 8.68
C ASN A 162 21.03 0.10 8.01
N VAL A 163 20.13 0.79 8.72
CA VAL A 163 18.86 1.28 8.18
C VAL A 163 18.98 2.79 7.99
N GLU A 164 19.36 3.19 6.78
CA GLU A 164 19.52 4.61 6.42
C GLU A 164 18.28 5.16 5.73
N ARG A 165 17.47 4.30 5.08
CA ARG A 165 16.33 4.72 4.27
C ARG A 165 15.13 3.82 4.52
N VAL A 166 14.03 4.40 4.98
CA VAL A 166 12.75 3.72 5.19
C VAL A 166 11.72 4.27 4.21
N LEU A 167 11.10 3.39 3.43
CA LEU A 167 9.94 3.74 2.62
C LEU A 167 8.67 3.31 3.35
N ILE A 168 7.75 4.25 3.53
CA ILE A 168 6.38 4.00 3.94
C ILE A 168 5.51 4.04 2.68
N LEU A 169 4.81 2.95 2.38
CA LEU A 169 3.76 2.89 1.37
C LEU A 169 2.41 2.82 2.08
N ASP A 170 1.58 3.83 1.89
CA ASP A 170 0.22 3.88 2.42
C ASP A 170 -0.77 3.68 1.27
N TRP A 171 -1.47 2.54 1.30
CA TRP A 171 -2.53 2.21 0.34
C TRP A 171 -3.91 2.15 0.98
N ASP A 172 -4.04 2.59 2.25
CA ASP A 172 -5.34 2.89 2.84
C ASP A 172 -6.02 3.98 2.00
N VAL A 173 -7.34 3.92 1.87
CA VAL A 173 -8.07 4.85 0.99
C VAL A 173 -8.05 6.27 1.54
N HIS A 174 -7.76 6.48 2.81
CA HIS A 174 -7.65 7.79 3.43
C HIS A 174 -6.20 8.28 3.41
N ALA A 175 -6.01 9.60 3.29
CA ALA A 175 -4.68 10.18 3.34
C ALA A 175 -4.05 9.92 4.72
N GLY A 176 -2.83 9.37 4.76
CA GLY A 176 -2.01 9.21 5.96
C GLY A 176 -1.38 10.53 6.42
N GLN A 177 -2.19 11.57 6.62
CA GLN A 177 -1.77 12.92 7.04
C GLN A 177 -0.97 12.91 8.33
N GLY A 178 -1.33 12.03 9.28
CA GLY A 178 -0.59 11.91 10.54
C GLY A 178 0.84 11.44 10.29
N THR A 179 1.00 10.43 9.42
CA THR A 179 2.32 9.96 9.00
C THR A 179 3.09 11.05 8.26
N GLN A 180 2.44 11.76 7.32
CA GLN A 180 3.04 12.90 6.60
C GLN A 180 3.60 13.95 7.57
N PHE A 181 2.81 14.38 8.56
CA PHE A 181 3.25 15.38 9.54
C PHE A 181 4.33 14.85 10.49
N SER A 182 4.32 13.54 10.79
CA SER A 182 5.29 12.91 11.71
C SER A 182 6.69 12.77 11.09
N ILE A 183 6.81 12.72 9.76
CA ILE A 183 8.09 12.55 9.05
C ILE A 183 8.56 13.84 8.34
N LYS A 184 7.79 14.92 8.46
CA LYS A 184 8.04 16.20 7.78
C LYS A 184 9.37 16.85 8.20
N ASP A 185 10.05 17.44 7.21
CA ASP A 185 11.16 18.43 7.26
C ASP A 185 12.40 18.16 8.12
N ASN A 186 12.44 17.11 8.95
CA ASN A 186 13.57 16.77 9.82
C ASN A 186 14.09 15.34 9.64
N ASP A 187 13.53 14.56 8.71
CA ASP A 187 13.83 13.14 8.58
C ASP A 187 13.92 12.69 7.11
N PRO A 188 14.90 13.20 6.33
CA PRO A 188 15.00 12.94 4.88
C PRO A 188 15.15 11.45 4.52
N ASN A 189 15.50 10.65 5.52
CA ASN A 189 15.70 9.21 5.47
C ASN A 189 14.38 8.41 5.46
N ILE A 190 13.25 9.06 5.78
CA ILE A 190 11.94 8.43 5.76
C ILE A 190 11.10 9.08 4.68
N GLN A 191 10.60 8.30 3.73
CA GLN A 191 9.74 8.76 2.64
C GLN A 191 8.37 8.11 2.72
N LEU A 192 7.31 8.87 2.49
CA LEU A 192 5.93 8.38 2.41
C LEU A 192 5.42 8.48 0.98
N ILE A 193 4.81 7.41 0.47
CA ILE A 193 3.92 7.46 -0.69
C ILE A 193 2.52 7.12 -0.21
N SER A 194 1.56 8.04 -0.35
CA SER A 194 0.17 7.82 0.06
C SER A 194 -0.76 7.88 -1.16
N ILE A 195 -1.50 6.80 -1.39
CA ILE A 195 -2.52 6.68 -2.44
C ILE A 195 -3.89 6.76 -1.78
N HIS A 196 -4.64 7.83 -2.00
CA HIS A 196 -5.87 8.06 -1.23
C HIS A 196 -6.96 8.74 -2.04
N ARG A 197 -8.22 8.46 -1.69
CA ARG A 197 -9.38 9.22 -2.18
C ARG A 197 -9.28 10.67 -1.70
N TYR A 198 -9.50 11.60 -2.61
CA TYR A 198 -9.36 13.02 -2.35
C TYR A 198 -10.58 13.82 -2.81
N GLU A 199 -11.10 13.52 -4.01
CA GLU A 199 -12.24 14.26 -4.60
C GLU A 199 -12.07 15.78 -4.52
N ASN A 200 -10.88 16.27 -4.88
CA ASN A 200 -10.50 17.69 -4.80
C ASN A 200 -10.63 18.30 -3.39
N GLY A 201 -10.40 17.49 -2.34
CA GLY A 201 -10.50 17.88 -0.94
C GLY A 201 -11.89 17.70 -0.34
N GLU A 202 -12.88 17.24 -1.11
CA GLU A 202 -14.21 16.95 -0.59
C GLU A 202 -14.28 15.68 0.25
N TYR A 203 -13.32 14.76 0.08
CA TYR A 203 -13.24 13.53 0.88
C TYR A 203 -12.43 13.74 2.17
N TRP A 204 -12.83 13.05 3.24
CA TRP A 204 -12.15 13.13 4.54
C TRP A 204 -10.67 12.68 4.39
N PRO A 205 -9.68 13.39 4.96
CA PRO A 205 -9.77 14.38 6.03
C PRO A 205 -9.98 15.85 5.59
N HIS A 206 -10.33 16.11 4.33
CA HIS A 206 -10.56 17.46 3.79
C HIS A 206 -9.35 18.39 3.87
N LEU A 207 -8.14 17.82 3.84
CA LEU A 207 -6.91 18.57 3.98
C LEU A 207 -6.37 18.96 2.62
N PHE A 208 -6.11 20.25 2.46
CA PHE A 208 -5.41 20.75 1.29
C PHE A 208 -4.09 20.02 1.15
N GLU A 209 -3.31 19.86 2.24
CA GLU A 209 -1.99 19.24 2.31
C GLU A 209 -1.91 17.78 1.84
N SER A 210 -3.06 17.13 1.62
CA SER A 210 -3.14 15.81 0.99
C SER A 210 -3.09 15.87 -0.54
N ASN A 211 -3.08 17.04 -1.17
CA ASN A 211 -2.96 17.17 -2.61
C ASN A 211 -1.51 16.95 -3.11
N PHE A 212 -1.34 16.70 -4.41
CA PHE A 212 -0.04 16.40 -5.05
C PHE A 212 0.90 17.61 -5.20
N ASP A 213 0.36 18.84 -5.24
CA ASP A 213 1.10 20.06 -5.63
C ASP A 213 1.64 20.88 -4.45
N ILE A 214 1.48 20.40 -3.22
CA ILE A 214 1.75 21.22 -2.05
C ILE A 214 3.13 20.89 -1.49
N LEU A 215 3.94 21.93 -1.33
CA LEU A 215 5.31 21.90 -0.77
C LEU A 215 5.33 21.60 0.74
N CYS A 216 4.28 20.99 1.29
CA CYS A 216 4.10 20.85 2.73
C CYS A 216 4.98 19.77 3.35
N SER A 217 5.61 18.87 2.58
CA SER A 217 6.61 17.92 3.07
C SER A 217 7.48 17.45 1.92
N SER A 218 8.80 17.64 2.00
CA SER A 218 9.76 17.07 1.03
C SER A 218 9.82 15.55 1.06
N ASN A 219 9.29 14.96 2.14
CA ASN A 219 9.38 13.54 2.45
C ASN A 219 8.10 12.78 2.12
N THR A 220 7.19 13.40 1.37
CA THR A 220 5.88 12.82 1.08
C THR A 220 5.49 13.03 -0.37
N LEU A 221 5.04 11.93 -0.98
CA LEU A 221 4.44 11.86 -2.29
C LEU A 221 2.96 11.51 -2.14
N ASN A 222 2.10 12.50 -2.29
CA ASN A 222 0.66 12.29 -2.31
C ASN A 222 0.17 11.95 -3.72
N ILE A 223 -0.69 10.94 -3.80
CA ILE A 223 -1.37 10.49 -5.02
C ILE A 223 -2.88 10.59 -4.78
N PRO A 224 -3.46 11.81 -4.91
CA PRO A 224 -4.87 12.05 -4.67
C PRO A 224 -5.74 11.49 -5.80
N LEU A 225 -6.75 10.72 -5.44
CA LEU A 225 -7.72 10.12 -6.36
C LEU A 225 -9.00 10.97 -6.35
N ASN A 226 -9.26 11.66 -7.47
CA ASN A 226 -10.40 12.58 -7.62
C ASN A 226 -11.65 11.92 -8.20
N GLU A 227 -11.67 10.59 -8.28
CA GLU A 227 -12.79 9.81 -8.79
C GLU A 227 -13.03 8.60 -7.88
N ILE A 228 -14.29 8.21 -7.68
CA ILE A 228 -14.68 6.96 -7.05
C ILE A 228 -14.78 5.83 -8.08
N GLY A 229 -14.87 4.58 -7.61
CA GLY A 229 -15.01 3.41 -8.48
C GLY A 229 -13.70 2.97 -9.16
N LEU A 230 -12.57 3.56 -8.78
CA LEU A 230 -11.26 3.12 -9.25
C LEU A 230 -10.99 1.69 -8.76
N ASN A 231 -10.44 0.88 -9.66
CA ASN A 231 -10.27 -0.56 -9.48
C ASN A 231 -8.79 -0.97 -9.65
N ASP A 232 -8.52 -2.26 -9.62
CA ASP A 232 -7.16 -2.81 -9.72
C ASP A 232 -6.36 -2.27 -10.89
N PHE A 233 -6.98 -2.03 -12.05
CA PHE A 233 -6.28 -1.47 -13.21
C PHE A 233 -5.61 -0.13 -12.86
N HIS A 234 -6.34 0.73 -12.15
CA HIS A 234 -5.89 2.07 -11.77
C HIS A 234 -4.79 2.00 -10.73
N TYR A 235 -4.98 1.17 -9.69
CA TYR A 235 -4.00 0.99 -8.63
C TYR A 235 -2.72 0.30 -9.14
N ILE A 236 -2.81 -0.73 -9.99
CA ILE A 236 -1.64 -1.35 -10.64
C ILE A 236 -0.91 -0.32 -11.52
N HIS A 237 -1.64 0.57 -12.18
CA HIS A 237 -1.02 1.63 -12.96
C HIS A 237 -0.24 2.61 -12.05
N ILE A 238 -0.80 3.02 -10.90
CA ILE A 238 -0.07 3.83 -9.92
C ILE A 238 1.16 3.09 -9.39
N MET A 239 1.00 1.83 -8.98
CA MET A 239 2.08 1.01 -8.45
C MET A 239 3.22 0.89 -9.47
N SER A 240 2.89 0.62 -10.74
CA SER A 240 3.87 0.50 -11.81
C SER A 240 4.50 1.83 -12.22
N LYS A 241 3.74 2.92 -12.34
CA LYS A 241 4.27 4.18 -12.90
C LYS A 241 4.93 5.08 -11.86
N ILE A 242 4.65 4.85 -10.59
CA ILE A 242 5.11 5.74 -9.51
C ILE A 242 5.82 4.95 -8.43
N VAL A 243 5.13 3.98 -7.80
CA VAL A 243 5.64 3.33 -6.57
C VAL A 243 6.90 2.49 -6.83
N PHE A 244 6.86 1.57 -7.80
CA PHE A 244 8.04 0.75 -8.11
C PHE A 244 9.22 1.59 -8.62
N PRO A 245 9.03 2.56 -9.53
CA PRO A 245 10.10 3.49 -9.87
C PRO A 245 10.70 4.23 -8.69
N PHE A 246 9.86 4.68 -7.75
CA PHE A 246 10.34 5.31 -6.53
C PHE A 246 11.18 4.35 -5.68
N ILE A 247 10.73 3.11 -5.48
CA ILE A 247 11.46 2.10 -4.69
C ILE A 247 12.87 1.89 -5.25
N PHE A 248 13.02 1.76 -6.58
CA PHE A 248 14.31 1.48 -7.20
C PHE A 248 15.27 2.68 -7.19
N ASP A 249 14.73 3.90 -7.24
CA ASP A 249 15.54 5.11 -7.12
C ASP A 249 15.96 5.39 -5.67
N PHE A 250 14.98 5.35 -4.76
CA PHE A 250 15.19 5.60 -3.33
C PHE A 250 16.01 4.52 -2.64
N LYS A 251 15.95 3.27 -3.12
CA LYS A 251 16.69 2.11 -2.59
C LYS A 251 16.54 1.97 -1.07
N PRO A 252 15.30 1.77 -0.55
CA PRO A 252 15.07 1.67 0.88
C PRO A 252 15.74 0.42 1.46
N ASN A 253 16.20 0.54 2.70
CA ASN A 253 16.65 -0.60 3.51
C ASN A 253 15.48 -1.35 4.17
N LEU A 254 14.33 -0.69 4.27
CA LEU A 254 13.11 -1.22 4.89
C LEU A 254 11.88 -0.62 4.18
N ILE A 255 10.90 -1.48 3.87
CA ILE A 255 9.58 -1.06 3.41
C ILE A 255 8.56 -1.36 4.50
N LEU A 256 7.85 -0.33 4.93
CA LEU A 256 6.70 -0.42 5.82
C LEU A 256 5.42 -0.13 5.02
N ILE A 257 4.36 -0.91 5.21
CA ILE A 257 3.07 -0.66 4.56
C ILE A 257 2.01 -0.31 5.59
N SER A 258 1.38 0.86 5.45
CA SER A 258 0.10 1.18 6.10
C SER A 258 -0.98 0.43 5.32
N CYS A 259 -1.37 -0.72 5.86
CA CYS A 259 -2.12 -1.74 5.16
C CYS A 259 -3.62 -1.64 5.48
N GLY A 260 -4.25 -0.60 4.95
CA GLY A 260 -5.71 -0.46 4.93
C GLY A 260 -6.37 -1.30 3.83
N TYR A 261 -7.61 -1.73 4.06
CA TYR A 261 -8.41 -2.46 3.07
C TYR A 261 -9.71 -1.73 2.69
N ASP A 262 -9.83 -0.44 3.02
CA ASP A 262 -11.03 0.37 2.71
C ASP A 262 -11.10 0.85 1.26
N ALA A 263 -10.04 0.71 0.46
CA ALA A 263 -10.15 0.81 -0.99
C ALA A 263 -10.79 -0.47 -1.61
N ALA A 264 -10.95 -1.53 -0.82
CA ALA A 264 -11.49 -2.79 -1.33
C ALA A 264 -12.98 -2.68 -1.66
N ILE A 265 -13.42 -3.52 -2.58
CA ILE A 265 -14.80 -3.56 -3.04
C ILE A 265 -15.76 -3.81 -1.88
N GLY A 266 -16.83 -3.02 -1.85
CA GLY A 266 -17.87 -3.11 -0.82
C GLY A 266 -17.55 -2.36 0.46
N ASP A 267 -16.39 -1.70 0.58
CA ASP A 267 -16.12 -0.86 1.74
C ASP A 267 -17.11 0.33 1.82
N PRO A 268 -17.73 0.60 2.99
CA PRO A 268 -18.71 1.68 3.14
C PRO A 268 -18.12 3.08 3.08
N LYS A 269 -16.80 3.24 3.28
CA LYS A 269 -16.13 4.54 3.29
C LYS A 269 -15.39 4.80 2.00
N GLY A 270 -14.61 3.85 1.50
CA GLY A 270 -13.67 4.14 0.41
C GLY A 270 -14.29 4.44 -0.94
N GLY A 271 -15.40 3.79 -1.29
CA GLY A 271 -16.07 4.03 -2.59
C GLY A 271 -15.25 3.56 -3.80
N MET A 272 -14.25 2.72 -3.58
CA MET A 272 -13.38 2.15 -4.61
C MET A 272 -13.84 0.72 -4.98
N MET A 273 -13.23 0.16 -6.01
CA MET A 273 -13.54 -1.17 -6.55
C MET A 273 -12.28 -2.04 -6.64
N VAL A 274 -11.32 -1.86 -5.72
CA VAL A 274 -10.12 -2.69 -5.65
C VAL A 274 -10.52 -4.09 -5.17
N THR A 275 -10.08 -5.11 -5.88
CA THR A 275 -10.35 -6.49 -5.51
C THR A 275 -9.34 -6.96 -4.46
N PRO A 276 -9.71 -7.92 -3.60
CA PRO A 276 -8.76 -8.58 -2.70
C PRO A 276 -7.47 -9.08 -3.36
N HIS A 277 -7.54 -9.47 -4.63
CA HIS A 277 -6.39 -9.98 -5.38
C HIS A 277 -5.29 -8.95 -5.61
N PHE A 278 -5.65 -7.66 -5.75
CA PHE A 278 -4.68 -6.58 -5.87
C PHE A 278 -3.72 -6.57 -4.68
N TYR A 279 -4.24 -6.66 -3.46
CA TYR A 279 -3.42 -6.66 -2.24
C TYR A 279 -2.47 -7.85 -2.19
N GLY A 280 -2.95 -9.06 -2.53
CA GLY A 280 -2.11 -10.24 -2.62
C GLY A 280 -1.01 -10.14 -3.68
N LEU A 281 -1.35 -9.65 -4.88
CA LEU A 281 -0.39 -9.45 -5.96
C LEU A 281 0.68 -8.42 -5.59
N MET A 282 0.28 -7.24 -5.10
CA MET A 282 1.23 -6.18 -4.77
C MET A 282 2.13 -6.61 -3.60
N THR A 283 1.56 -7.25 -2.58
CA THR A 283 2.34 -7.80 -1.45
C THR A 283 3.37 -8.82 -1.94
N ARG A 284 2.98 -9.71 -2.85
CA ARG A 284 3.90 -10.69 -3.44
C ARG A 284 5.03 -10.03 -4.21
N ILE A 285 4.73 -9.04 -5.06
CA ILE A 285 5.75 -8.30 -5.81
C ILE A 285 6.71 -7.61 -4.85
N LEU A 286 6.21 -6.89 -3.85
CA LEU A 286 7.03 -6.19 -2.85
C LEU A 286 7.90 -7.17 -2.06
N SER A 287 7.36 -8.31 -1.63
CA SER A 287 8.08 -9.38 -0.95
C SER A 287 9.20 -10.01 -1.81
N SER A 288 9.03 -10.00 -3.14
CA SER A 288 10.05 -10.51 -4.08
C SER A 288 11.26 -9.58 -4.26
N LEU A 289 11.17 -8.31 -3.86
CA LEU A 289 12.26 -7.33 -3.98
C LEU A 289 13.45 -7.62 -3.04
N SER A 290 13.31 -8.58 -2.13
CA SER A 290 14.34 -8.95 -1.13
C SER A 290 14.76 -7.78 -0.23
N ILE A 291 13.86 -6.80 -0.05
CA ILE A 291 13.97 -5.73 0.93
C ILE A 291 13.12 -6.15 2.14
N PRO A 292 13.60 -6.01 3.39
CA PRO A 292 12.78 -6.22 4.59
C PRO A 292 11.41 -5.53 4.47
N LEU A 293 10.34 -6.30 4.68
CA LEU A 293 8.97 -5.87 4.41
C LEU A 293 8.06 -6.13 5.61
N ALA A 294 7.47 -5.07 6.16
CA ALA A 294 6.52 -5.16 7.27
C ALA A 294 5.20 -4.45 6.93
N LEU A 295 4.08 -5.12 7.15
CA LEU A 295 2.74 -4.60 6.88
C LEU A 295 1.99 -4.42 8.19
N PHE A 296 1.38 -3.26 8.42
CA PHE A 296 0.61 -2.95 9.62
C PHE A 296 -0.84 -2.70 9.24
N TYR A 297 -1.76 -3.42 9.88
CA TYR A 297 -3.19 -3.26 9.60
C TYR A 297 -3.70 -1.87 9.99
N GLU A 298 -4.36 -1.16 9.06
CA GLU A 298 -4.94 0.19 9.25
C GLU A 298 -6.47 0.16 9.16
N GLY A 299 -7.08 0.72 8.11
CA GLY A 299 -8.51 0.80 7.84
C GLY A 299 -9.13 -0.40 7.11
N GLY A 300 -10.32 -0.20 6.55
CA GLY A 300 -11.20 -1.24 6.02
C GLY A 300 -12.32 -1.59 7.00
N TYR A 301 -13.57 -1.50 6.55
CA TYR A 301 -14.76 -1.51 7.40
C TYR A 301 -15.90 -2.43 6.91
N PHE A 302 -15.66 -3.18 5.82
CA PHE A 302 -16.53 -4.25 5.35
C PHE A 302 -15.91 -5.63 5.63
N PRO A 303 -16.34 -6.35 6.69
CA PRO A 303 -15.68 -7.57 7.18
C PRO A 303 -15.39 -8.63 6.12
N GLU A 304 -16.31 -8.86 5.18
CA GLU A 304 -16.17 -9.83 4.11
C GLU A 304 -14.98 -9.48 3.19
N SER A 305 -14.87 -8.21 2.80
CA SER A 305 -13.80 -7.74 1.92
C SER A 305 -12.45 -7.62 2.66
N ILE A 306 -12.46 -7.16 3.92
CA ILE A 306 -11.31 -7.18 4.82
C ILE A 306 -10.72 -8.59 4.92
N THR A 307 -11.57 -9.58 5.20
CA THR A 307 -11.15 -10.96 5.46
C THR A 307 -10.46 -11.56 4.24
N ILE A 308 -11.04 -11.40 3.05
CA ILE A 308 -10.48 -11.92 1.81
C ILE A 308 -9.21 -11.13 1.42
N SER A 309 -9.18 -9.81 1.63
CA SER A 309 -8.00 -8.98 1.32
C SER A 309 -6.81 -9.30 2.22
N ALA A 310 -7.06 -9.52 3.52
CA ALA A 310 -6.06 -9.99 4.47
C ALA A 310 -5.56 -11.41 4.12
N LYS A 311 -6.46 -12.32 3.74
CA LYS A 311 -6.11 -13.66 3.25
C LYS A 311 -5.15 -13.58 2.05
N GLU A 312 -5.49 -12.80 1.03
CA GLU A 312 -4.67 -12.64 -0.17
C GLU A 312 -3.33 -11.97 0.14
N THR A 313 -3.31 -10.96 1.02
CA THR A 313 -2.09 -10.32 1.52
C THR A 313 -1.15 -11.35 2.17
N ILE A 314 -1.69 -12.15 3.09
CA ILE A 314 -0.93 -13.18 3.82
C ILE A 314 -0.43 -14.27 2.87
N ASN A 315 -1.25 -14.71 1.92
CA ASN A 315 -0.80 -15.61 0.86
C ASN A 315 0.31 -14.98 0.01
N GLY A 316 0.26 -13.68 -0.27
CA GLY A 316 1.32 -12.95 -0.97
C GLY A 316 2.64 -12.89 -0.19
N LEU A 317 2.59 -12.89 1.14
CA LEU A 317 3.78 -12.95 2.00
C LEU A 317 4.39 -14.36 2.05
N ILE A 318 3.54 -15.39 2.13
CA ILE A 318 3.94 -16.81 2.20
C ILE A 318 4.43 -17.32 0.83
N GLU A 319 3.74 -16.97 -0.24
CA GLU A 319 3.95 -17.52 -1.58
C GLU A 319 4.63 -16.50 -2.51
N LYS A 320 5.84 -16.80 -2.98
CA LYS A 320 6.59 -15.93 -3.90
C LYS A 320 6.22 -16.06 -5.38
N GLU A 321 5.44 -17.07 -5.74
CA GLU A 321 5.15 -17.39 -7.14
C GLU A 321 3.97 -16.58 -7.66
N ILE A 322 4.12 -16.00 -8.85
CA ILE A 322 3.07 -15.16 -9.44
C ILE A 322 2.10 -16.07 -10.22
N PHE A 323 0.84 -16.07 -9.80
CA PHE A 323 -0.25 -16.79 -10.47
C PHE A 323 -0.92 -15.93 -11.54
N ASN A 324 -1.73 -16.55 -12.41
CA ASN A 324 -2.56 -15.85 -13.41
C ASN A 324 -3.37 -14.75 -12.72
N TYR A 325 -3.16 -13.51 -13.14
CA TYR A 325 -4.00 -12.38 -12.75
C TYR A 325 -5.20 -12.33 -13.71
N TYR A 326 -6.41 -12.26 -13.15
CA TYR A 326 -7.60 -12.19 -13.98
C TYR A 326 -7.74 -10.79 -14.58
N LYS A 327 -7.69 -10.70 -15.92
CA LYS A 327 -8.08 -9.48 -16.63
C LYS A 327 -9.59 -9.33 -16.52
N SER A 328 -10.03 -8.46 -15.63
CA SER A 328 -11.41 -8.01 -15.67
C SER A 328 -11.64 -7.13 -16.93
N ASN A 329 -12.72 -7.42 -17.65
CA ASN A 329 -13.17 -6.65 -18.81
C ASN A 329 -13.67 -5.27 -18.35
N TYR A 330 -12.77 -4.28 -18.28
CA TYR A 330 -13.13 -2.92 -17.85
C TYR A 330 -13.28 -1.96 -19.05
N PRO A 331 -14.23 -1.00 -18.98
CA PRO A 331 -14.52 -0.06 -20.06
C PRO A 331 -13.31 0.84 -20.38
N SER A 332 -13.11 1.11 -21.67
CA SER A 332 -11.96 1.82 -22.23
C SER A 332 -11.83 3.28 -21.79
N ASP A 333 -12.95 3.95 -21.53
CA ASP A 333 -12.98 5.42 -21.55
C ASP A 333 -12.62 6.07 -20.21
N SER A 334 -12.98 5.47 -19.05
CA SER A 334 -12.52 5.95 -17.74
C SER A 334 -11.00 5.79 -17.56
N SER A 335 -10.39 4.85 -18.28
CA SER A 335 -8.95 4.60 -18.23
C SER A 335 -8.12 5.73 -18.85
N ILE A 336 -8.67 6.49 -19.81
CA ILE A 336 -7.91 7.54 -20.53
C ILE A 336 -7.80 8.79 -19.66
N ASN A 337 -8.89 9.25 -19.04
CA ASN A 337 -8.88 10.43 -18.19
C ASN A 337 -7.99 10.21 -16.96
N PHE A 338 -8.11 9.06 -16.30
CA PHE A 338 -7.24 8.71 -15.18
C PHE A 338 -5.76 8.69 -15.58
N LYS A 339 -5.41 8.03 -16.69
CA LYS A 339 -4.02 8.01 -17.18
C LYS A 339 -3.51 9.42 -17.45
N ASN A 340 -4.30 10.25 -18.12
CA ASN A 340 -3.93 11.63 -18.42
C ASN A 340 -3.68 12.44 -17.13
N ASN A 341 -4.55 12.29 -16.13
CA ASN A 341 -4.40 12.93 -14.83
C ASN A 341 -3.14 12.45 -14.10
N LEU A 342 -2.88 11.14 -14.11
CA LEU A 342 -1.69 10.55 -13.50
C LEU A 342 -0.40 11.03 -14.19
N TYR A 343 -0.36 11.02 -15.52
CA TYR A 343 0.80 11.51 -16.27
C TYR A 343 1.01 13.00 -16.10
N TRP A 344 -0.07 13.78 -16.07
CA TRP A 344 0.01 15.21 -15.77
C TRP A 344 0.55 15.45 -14.35
N MET A 345 0.10 14.69 -13.35
CA MET A 345 0.63 14.77 -11.98
C MET A 345 2.13 14.44 -11.94
N ILE A 346 2.55 13.36 -12.60
CA ILE A 346 3.97 13.02 -12.77
C ILE A 346 4.73 14.18 -13.41
N GLU A 347 4.13 14.85 -14.42
CA GLU A 347 4.73 16.01 -15.07
C GLU A 347 4.90 17.19 -14.10
N GLN A 348 3.89 17.50 -13.28
CA GLN A 348 3.98 18.59 -12.31
C GLN A 348 5.02 18.30 -11.22
N LEU A 349 5.16 17.04 -10.82
CA LEU A 349 6.14 16.61 -9.82
C LEU A 349 7.58 16.60 -10.38
N SER A 350 7.75 16.57 -11.70
CA SER A 350 9.06 16.47 -12.36
C SER A 350 10.02 17.63 -12.06
N HIS A 351 9.49 18.82 -11.79
CA HIS A 351 10.30 19.98 -11.44
C HIS A 351 10.70 20.00 -9.96
N LYS A 352 10.07 19.16 -9.12
CA LYS A 352 10.22 19.16 -7.66
C LYS A 352 11.10 18.03 -7.15
N ASN A 353 11.26 16.95 -7.92
CA ASN A 353 12.05 15.80 -7.53
C ASN A 353 12.82 15.26 -8.73
N ILE A 354 14.13 15.02 -8.56
CA ILE A 354 14.99 14.46 -9.60
C ILE A 354 14.45 13.11 -10.11
N LEU A 355 13.79 12.33 -9.26
CA LEU A 355 13.10 11.09 -9.63
C LEU A 355 11.99 11.35 -10.64
N PHE A 356 11.08 12.29 -10.37
CA PHE A 356 9.99 12.58 -11.30
C PHE A 356 10.49 13.28 -12.56
N LYS A 357 11.61 13.99 -12.49
CA LYS A 357 12.34 14.46 -13.67
C LYS A 357 12.80 13.28 -14.52
N ASN A 358 13.44 12.28 -13.91
CA ASN A 358 13.90 11.07 -14.58
C ASN A 358 12.70 10.26 -15.13
N ILE A 359 11.62 10.10 -14.35
CA ILE A 359 10.38 9.43 -14.80
C ILE A 359 9.71 10.20 -15.94
N LYS A 360 9.71 11.55 -15.92
CA LYS A 360 9.20 12.39 -17.02
C LYS A 360 10.06 12.24 -18.27
N GLU A 361 11.38 12.33 -18.15
CA GLU A 361 12.32 12.14 -19.26
C GLU A 361 12.14 10.74 -19.88
N MET A 362 11.97 9.70 -19.05
CA MET A 362 11.65 8.36 -19.52
C MET A 362 10.27 8.29 -20.18
N ASN A 363 9.21 8.81 -19.56
CA ASN A 363 7.84 8.75 -20.10
C ASN A 363 7.69 9.51 -21.42
N ASN A 364 8.32 10.68 -21.55
CA ASN A 364 8.29 11.47 -22.79
C ASN A 364 8.91 10.71 -23.97
N ASN A 365 9.91 9.86 -23.72
CA ASN A 365 10.52 9.02 -24.73
C ASN A 365 9.65 7.81 -25.14
N PHE A 366 8.68 7.39 -24.31
CA PHE A 366 7.76 6.29 -24.60
C PHE A 366 6.38 6.73 -25.10
N ILE A 367 5.94 7.94 -24.77
CA ILE A 367 4.60 8.47 -25.07
C ILE A 367 4.73 9.57 -26.14
N HIS A 368 5.12 9.22 -27.36
CA HIS A 368 4.92 10.09 -28.51
C HIS A 368 3.84 9.54 -29.45
N ASN A 369 2.63 10.12 -29.34
CA ASN A 369 1.84 10.69 -30.45
C ASN A 369 0.29 10.74 -30.30
N SER A 370 -0.30 10.61 -29.11
CA SER A 370 -1.78 10.64 -29.05
C SER A 370 -2.46 11.29 -27.84
N ILE A 371 -1.73 11.79 -26.84
CA ILE A 371 -2.35 12.37 -25.64
C ILE A 371 -2.19 13.90 -25.66
N LYS A 372 -3.29 14.62 -25.93
CA LYS A 372 -3.39 16.05 -25.60
C LYS A 372 -3.66 16.16 -24.09
N LEU A 373 -2.64 16.49 -23.32
CA LEU A 373 -2.77 16.81 -21.91
C LEU A 373 -3.66 18.06 -21.78
N GLN A 374 -4.84 17.91 -21.15
CA GLN A 374 -5.65 19.06 -20.79
C GLN A 374 -5.27 19.50 -19.37
N PRO A 375 -5.08 20.80 -19.12
CA PRO A 375 -4.86 21.29 -17.77
C PRO A 375 -6.07 20.93 -16.90
N LEU A 376 -5.82 20.34 -15.73
CA LEU A 376 -6.83 20.20 -14.69
C LEU A 376 -7.44 21.57 -14.41
N GLN A 377 -8.76 21.63 -14.27
CA GLN A 377 -9.42 22.79 -13.69
C GLN A 377 -9.02 22.85 -12.21
N ILE A 378 -7.91 23.56 -11.94
CA ILE A 378 -7.54 23.92 -10.59
C ILE A 378 -8.65 24.85 -10.07
N PRO A 379 -9.35 24.52 -8.97
CA PRO A 379 -10.29 25.44 -8.37
C PRO A 379 -9.57 26.75 -8.05
N SER A 380 -10.14 27.88 -8.49
CA SER A 380 -9.56 29.20 -8.21
C SER A 380 -9.33 29.43 -6.71
N GLU A 381 -8.34 30.25 -6.32
CA GLU A 381 -8.13 30.68 -4.93
C GLU A 381 -9.41 31.22 -4.27
N LYS A 382 -10.33 31.81 -5.05
CA LYS A 382 -11.64 32.28 -4.58
C LYS A 382 -12.63 31.18 -4.23
N SER A 383 -12.59 30.01 -4.89
CA SER A 383 -13.38 28.83 -4.47
C SER A 383 -12.79 28.16 -3.23
N LEU A 384 -11.48 28.30 -3.02
CA LEU A 384 -10.75 27.75 -1.88
C LEU A 384 -10.96 28.56 -0.59
N ALA A 385 -11.11 29.89 -0.69
CA ALA A 385 -11.42 30.76 0.46
C ALA A 385 -12.79 30.49 1.13
N ASN A 386 -13.68 29.75 0.45
CA ASN A 386 -14.99 29.36 0.96
C ASN A 386 -15.04 27.94 1.55
N PHE A 387 -13.92 27.21 1.61
CA PHE A 387 -13.83 25.96 2.37
C PHE A 387 -13.86 26.31 3.86
N GLN A 388 -15.08 26.34 4.43
CA GLN A 388 -15.22 26.27 5.87
C GLN A 388 -14.64 24.94 6.34
N PHE A 389 -13.71 25.01 7.29
CA PHE A 389 -13.34 23.89 8.15
C PHE A 389 -14.64 23.26 8.63
N LYS A 390 -15.02 22.10 8.07
CA LYS A 390 -16.22 21.41 8.55
C LYS A 390 -15.94 21.06 10.01
N PRO A 391 -16.86 21.37 10.94
CA PRO A 391 -16.67 20.95 12.33
C PRO A 391 -16.43 19.43 12.37
N PRO A 392 -15.67 18.93 13.36
CA PRO A 392 -15.35 17.51 13.47
C PRO A 392 -16.63 16.68 13.28
N ALA A 393 -16.52 15.58 12.54
CA ALA A 393 -17.64 14.68 12.36
C ALA A 393 -18.19 14.35 13.74
N ILE A 394 -19.49 14.54 13.94
CA ILE A 394 -20.13 14.36 15.24
C ILE A 394 -19.73 12.97 15.76
N THR A 395 -19.14 12.89 16.95
CA THR A 395 -18.76 11.62 17.62
C THR A 395 -19.96 10.68 17.83
N ARG A 396 -21.17 11.23 17.64
CA ARG A 396 -22.48 10.58 17.50
C ARG A 396 -22.93 10.61 16.04
N GLY A 397 -22.15 10.04 15.14
CA GLY A 397 -22.53 9.82 13.76
C GLY A 397 -23.19 8.46 13.66
N VAL A 398 -24.50 8.40 13.43
CA VAL A 398 -25.15 7.16 12.98
C VAL A 398 -24.53 6.83 11.63
N TYR A 399 -23.53 5.94 11.63
CA TYR A 399 -22.99 5.38 10.41
C TYR A 399 -24.14 4.68 9.70
N SER A 400 -24.50 5.19 8.52
CA SER A 400 -25.54 4.56 7.73
C SER A 400 -24.95 3.27 7.17
N PRO A 401 -25.45 2.08 7.57
CA PRO A 401 -25.00 0.84 6.97
C PRO A 401 -25.29 0.89 5.46
N LEU A 402 -24.45 0.21 4.69
CA LEU A 402 -24.66 0.06 3.25
C LEU A 402 -26.09 -0.39 2.97
N SER A 403 -26.70 0.16 1.92
CA SER A 403 -28.00 -0.30 1.49
C SER A 403 -27.93 -1.79 1.11
N THR A 404 -29.05 -2.52 1.25
CA THR A 404 -29.14 -3.93 0.84
C THR A 404 -28.71 -4.14 -0.62
N LYS A 405 -28.91 -3.12 -1.47
CA LYS A 405 -28.47 -3.13 -2.87
C LYS A 405 -26.94 -3.09 -3.00
N GLU A 406 -26.26 -2.21 -2.26
CA GLU A 406 -24.80 -2.10 -2.27
C GLU A 406 -24.13 -3.36 -1.72
N ILE A 407 -24.65 -3.88 -0.61
CA ILE A 407 -24.21 -5.18 -0.04
C ILE A 407 -24.40 -6.30 -1.07
N SER A 408 -25.55 -6.35 -1.74
CA SER A 408 -25.82 -7.37 -2.78
C SER A 408 -24.85 -7.26 -3.97
N ILE A 409 -24.50 -6.04 -4.39
CA ILE A 409 -23.51 -5.81 -5.46
C ILE A 409 -22.13 -6.28 -4.98
N ALA A 410 -21.69 -5.87 -3.80
CA ALA A 410 -20.41 -6.30 -3.23
C ALA A 410 -20.33 -7.83 -3.12
N HIS A 411 -21.38 -8.48 -2.60
CA HIS A 411 -21.46 -9.95 -2.53
C HIS A 411 -21.41 -10.62 -3.91
N LYS A 412 -22.06 -10.05 -4.93
CA LYS A 412 -21.97 -10.58 -6.30
C LYS A 412 -20.53 -10.51 -6.83
N HIS A 413 -19.83 -9.40 -6.60
CA HIS A 413 -18.44 -9.25 -7.02
C HIS A 413 -17.50 -10.20 -6.24
N LEU A 414 -17.65 -10.32 -4.92
CA LEU A 414 -16.87 -11.25 -4.10
C LEU A 414 -17.17 -12.71 -4.46
N THR A 415 -18.43 -13.06 -4.74
CA THR A 415 -18.81 -14.42 -5.19
C THR A 415 -18.25 -14.71 -6.58
N TYR A 416 -18.31 -13.74 -7.50
CA TYR A 416 -17.70 -13.87 -8.81
C TYR A 416 -16.19 -14.10 -8.68
N TYR A 417 -15.54 -13.34 -7.80
CA TYR A 417 -14.13 -13.51 -7.46
C TYR A 417 -13.83 -14.93 -6.93
N SER A 418 -14.58 -15.42 -5.92
CA SER A 418 -14.37 -16.76 -5.36
C SER A 418 -14.50 -17.85 -6.43
N LYS A 419 -15.48 -17.72 -7.34
CA LYS A 419 -15.65 -18.66 -8.46
C LYS A 419 -14.49 -18.59 -9.47
N CYS A 420 -13.97 -17.40 -9.73
CA CYS A 420 -12.77 -17.24 -10.57
C CYS A 420 -11.54 -17.88 -9.92
N GLN A 421 -11.41 -17.80 -8.58
CA GLN A 421 -10.36 -18.47 -7.84
C GLN A 421 -10.47 -20.00 -8.01
N ASP A 422 -11.67 -20.58 -7.86
CA ASP A 422 -11.91 -22.02 -8.03
C ASP A 422 -11.58 -22.53 -9.45
N ILE A 423 -11.86 -21.71 -10.48
CA ILE A 423 -11.51 -22.02 -11.87
C ILE A 423 -9.98 -21.97 -12.09
N LEU A 424 -9.26 -21.17 -11.30
CA LEU A 424 -7.81 -21.00 -11.34
C LEU A 424 -7.04 -21.95 -10.39
N ILE A 425 -7.73 -22.73 -9.54
CA ILE A 425 -7.14 -23.81 -8.72
C ILE A 425 -6.59 -24.96 -9.60
N ASP A 426 -6.70 -24.88 -10.93
CA ASP A 426 -5.76 -25.59 -11.81
C ASP A 426 -4.39 -24.86 -11.75
N LYS A 427 -3.64 -25.13 -10.67
CA LYS A 427 -2.37 -24.52 -10.21
C LYS A 427 -1.23 -24.60 -11.22
N LYS A 428 -1.39 -24.03 -12.41
CA LYS A 428 -0.30 -23.84 -13.35
C LYS A 428 0.44 -22.57 -12.95
N LYS A 429 1.47 -22.75 -12.13
CA LYS A 429 2.44 -21.71 -11.77
C LYS A 429 3.07 -21.17 -13.06
N LEU A 430 2.83 -19.91 -13.43
CA LEU A 430 3.32 -19.38 -14.70
C LEU A 430 4.83 -19.11 -14.64
N ALA A 431 5.28 -18.46 -13.57
CA ALA A 431 6.62 -17.91 -13.46
C ALA A 431 7.08 -17.63 -12.02
N GLN A 432 8.38 -17.71 -11.81
CA GLN A 432 9.08 -17.09 -10.69
C GLN A 432 10.00 -15.99 -11.23
N ILE A 433 9.98 -14.82 -10.59
CA ILE A 433 10.90 -13.71 -10.87
C ILE A 433 11.91 -13.67 -9.72
N ASP A 434 13.20 -13.66 -10.04
CA ASP A 434 14.27 -13.59 -9.06
C ASP A 434 15.32 -12.56 -9.51
N PHE A 435 15.76 -11.66 -8.64
CA PHE A 435 16.76 -10.65 -8.97
C PHE A 435 18.02 -10.88 -8.13
N ASP A 436 19.10 -11.29 -8.79
CA ASP A 436 20.40 -11.41 -8.14
C ASP A 436 21.08 -10.05 -8.14
N ASP A 437 21.06 -9.39 -6.99
CA ASP A 437 21.65 -8.05 -6.81
C ASP A 437 23.18 -8.04 -6.94
N LYS A 438 23.87 -9.18 -6.80
CA LYS A 438 25.34 -9.25 -6.96
C LYS A 438 25.74 -9.31 -8.43
N THR A 439 25.04 -10.13 -9.20
CA THR A 439 25.29 -10.26 -10.64
C THR A 439 24.48 -9.28 -11.47
N LYS A 440 23.55 -8.57 -10.82
CA LYS A 440 22.52 -7.74 -11.43
C LYS A 440 21.69 -8.51 -12.46
N VAL A 441 21.42 -9.80 -12.25
CA VAL A 441 20.68 -10.63 -13.21
C VAL A 441 19.25 -10.88 -12.73
N LEU A 442 18.27 -10.59 -13.59
CA LEU A 442 16.87 -10.93 -13.41
C LEU A 442 16.56 -12.26 -14.07
N TYR A 443 16.09 -13.22 -13.29
CA TYR A 443 15.67 -14.53 -13.75
C TYR A 443 14.15 -14.61 -13.85
N PHE A 444 13.66 -15.06 -15.00
CA PHE A 444 12.32 -15.57 -15.19
C PHE A 444 12.41 -17.08 -15.29
N ILE A 445 11.86 -17.77 -14.31
CA ILE A 445 11.85 -19.21 -14.28
C ILE A 445 10.42 -19.64 -14.58
N ASN A 446 10.22 -20.26 -15.74
CA ASN A 446 8.96 -20.93 -16.01
C ASN A 446 8.92 -22.24 -15.22
N ILE A 447 8.10 -22.26 -14.18
CA ILE A 447 8.08 -23.37 -13.22
C ILE A 447 7.55 -24.66 -13.87
N ASN A 448 6.70 -24.55 -14.91
CA ASN A 448 6.12 -25.73 -15.58
C ASN A 448 7.07 -26.35 -16.61
N TYR A 449 7.95 -25.57 -17.22
CA TYR A 449 8.83 -26.04 -18.31
C TYR A 449 10.31 -26.10 -17.91
N LYS A 450 10.67 -25.66 -16.69
CA LYS A 450 12.05 -25.52 -16.19
C LYS A 450 12.95 -24.62 -17.04
N ASP A 451 12.36 -23.86 -17.97
CA ASP A 451 13.08 -22.85 -18.75
C ASP A 451 13.41 -21.66 -17.85
N LYS A 452 14.68 -21.25 -17.91
CA LYS A 452 15.22 -20.12 -17.15
C LYS A 452 15.73 -19.07 -18.13
N ILE A 453 15.11 -17.90 -18.09
CA ILE A 453 15.53 -16.74 -18.88
C ILE A 453 16.19 -15.77 -17.92
N SER A 454 17.41 -15.38 -18.23
CA SER A 454 18.20 -14.46 -17.41
C SER A 454 18.46 -13.19 -18.19
N ILE A 455 18.17 -12.04 -17.58
CA ILE A 455 18.45 -10.72 -18.14
C ILE A 455 19.46 -10.05 -17.22
N GLU A 456 20.67 -9.82 -17.72
CA GLU A 456 21.66 -8.99 -17.00
C GLU A 456 21.24 -7.51 -17.09
N ILE A 457 21.10 -6.87 -15.94
CA ILE A 457 20.67 -5.50 -15.76
C ILE A 457 21.90 -4.66 -15.41
N LYS A 458 22.40 -3.91 -16.38
CA LYS A 458 23.52 -2.98 -16.15
C LYS A 458 23.07 -1.62 -15.59
N ASP A 459 21.76 -1.33 -15.64
CA ASP A 459 21.17 -0.08 -15.20
C ASP A 459 19.82 -0.33 -14.49
N LEU A 460 19.74 0.08 -13.21
CA LEU A 460 18.55 -0.10 -12.38
C LEU A 460 17.32 0.65 -12.94
N THR A 461 17.54 1.78 -13.60
CA THR A 461 16.51 2.61 -14.24
C THR A 461 15.82 1.86 -15.38
N ILE A 462 16.61 1.10 -16.15
CA ILE A 462 16.11 0.26 -17.23
C ILE A 462 15.37 -0.96 -16.68
N PHE A 463 15.83 -1.55 -15.56
CA PHE A 463 15.11 -2.63 -14.90
C PHE A 463 13.75 -2.18 -14.36
N THR A 464 13.71 -1.04 -13.69
CA THR A 464 12.47 -0.38 -13.28
C THR A 464 11.53 -0.21 -14.45
N PHE A 465 12.04 0.23 -15.61
CA PHE A 465 11.25 0.39 -16.82
C PHE A 465 10.68 -0.94 -17.32
N ILE A 466 11.51 -1.96 -17.50
CA ILE A 466 11.07 -3.27 -17.99
C ILE A 466 10.05 -3.87 -17.01
N LEU A 467 10.29 -3.79 -15.71
CA LEU A 467 9.36 -4.28 -14.69
C LEU A 467 8.02 -3.54 -14.73
N SER A 468 8.07 -2.21 -14.79
CA SER A 468 6.90 -1.35 -14.64
C SER A 468 6.09 -1.14 -15.93
N TYR A 469 6.70 -1.27 -17.10
CA TYR A 469 6.06 -0.97 -18.39
C TYR A 469 5.87 -2.21 -19.26
N ILE A 470 6.67 -3.26 -19.04
CA ILE A 470 6.63 -4.47 -19.85
C ILE A 470 6.14 -5.66 -19.01
N ILE A 471 6.77 -5.97 -17.88
CA ILE A 471 6.50 -7.20 -17.14
C ILE A 471 5.18 -7.10 -16.39
N ILE A 472 5.05 -6.18 -15.43
CA ILE A 472 3.86 -6.06 -14.57
C ILE A 472 2.58 -5.88 -15.38
N PRO A 473 2.51 -4.95 -16.36
CA PRO A 473 1.30 -4.77 -17.16
C PRO A 473 0.92 -6.01 -17.99
N ASN A 474 1.91 -6.75 -18.49
CA ASN A 474 1.64 -7.93 -19.31
C ASN A 474 1.35 -9.18 -18.46
N ILE A 475 2.01 -9.37 -17.31
CA ILE A 475 1.66 -10.41 -16.32
C ILE A 475 0.19 -10.29 -15.92
N CYS A 476 -0.29 -9.07 -15.72
CA CYS A 476 -1.69 -8.78 -15.43
C CYS A 476 -2.65 -9.00 -16.62
N SER A 477 -2.16 -9.41 -17.79
CA SER A 477 -2.95 -9.55 -19.02
C SER A 477 -2.97 -10.97 -19.60
N PHE A 478 -2.12 -11.88 -19.12
CA PHE A 478 -2.07 -13.24 -19.64
C PHE A 478 -3.21 -14.08 -19.07
N THR A 479 -3.98 -14.68 -19.98
CA THR A 479 -5.13 -15.54 -19.66
C THR A 479 -4.76 -17.03 -19.66
N SER A 480 -3.55 -17.40 -20.11
CA SER A 480 -3.06 -18.78 -20.10
C SER A 480 -1.52 -18.88 -20.13
N ASN A 481 -1.00 -20.05 -19.72
CA ASN A 481 0.42 -20.42 -19.83
C ASN A 481 0.96 -20.23 -21.26
N GLU A 482 0.19 -20.61 -22.28
CA GLU A 482 0.64 -20.54 -23.69
C GLU A 482 0.84 -19.10 -24.15
N THR A 483 0.00 -18.16 -23.71
CA THR A 483 0.14 -16.74 -24.07
C THR A 483 1.36 -16.12 -23.40
N PHE A 484 1.61 -16.48 -22.13
CA PHE A 484 2.81 -16.07 -21.40
C PHE A 484 4.08 -16.66 -22.03
N ILE A 485 4.09 -17.97 -22.34
CA ILE A 485 5.21 -18.64 -22.99
C ILE A 485 5.45 -18.08 -24.38
N SER A 486 4.43 -17.85 -25.18
CA SER A 486 4.54 -17.19 -26.49
C SER A 486 5.14 -15.79 -26.34
N PHE A 487 4.73 -15.02 -25.32
CA PHE A 487 5.30 -13.70 -25.05
C PHE A 487 6.79 -13.75 -24.68
N ILE A 488 7.23 -14.67 -23.81
CA ILE A 488 8.64 -14.74 -23.40
C ILE A 488 9.52 -15.52 -24.37
N SER A 489 9.03 -16.56 -25.05
CA SER A 489 9.77 -17.27 -26.13
C SER A 489 10.10 -16.34 -27.31
N ASN A 490 9.34 -15.25 -27.41
CA ASN A 490 9.56 -14.13 -28.30
C ASN A 490 10.66 -13.15 -27.84
N TRP A 491 11.19 -13.31 -26.63
CA TRP A 491 12.35 -12.58 -26.12
C TRP A 491 13.56 -13.45 -26.45
N LYS A 492 14.45 -12.97 -27.33
CA LYS A 492 15.61 -13.76 -27.74
C LYS A 492 16.49 -14.10 -26.53
N ILE A 493 16.54 -15.39 -26.24
CA ILE A 493 17.39 -16.03 -25.25
C ILE A 493 18.84 -15.89 -25.71
N LEU A 494 19.69 -15.23 -24.93
CA LEU A 494 21.14 -15.34 -25.11
C LEU A 494 21.65 -16.55 -24.29
N PRO A 495 22.46 -17.43 -24.90
CA PRO A 495 22.96 -18.61 -24.21
C PRO A 495 23.95 -18.22 -23.11
N THR A 496 23.78 -18.84 -21.94
CA THR A 496 24.75 -18.80 -20.86
C THR A 496 25.96 -19.65 -21.25
N LYS A 497 26.99 -18.96 -21.78
CA LYS A 497 28.33 -19.43 -22.19
C LYS A 497 28.42 -20.05 -23.59
N SER A 498 28.90 -19.27 -24.55
CA SER A 498 30.29 -19.31 -25.06
C SER A 498 30.35 -18.65 -26.45
N ASN A 499 31.22 -17.64 -26.59
CA ASN A 499 31.76 -17.11 -27.86
C ASN A 499 30.82 -16.77 -29.02
N GLU A 500 29.58 -16.36 -28.79
CA GLU A 500 28.77 -15.74 -29.85
C GLU A 500 28.24 -14.39 -29.40
N THR A 501 28.45 -13.42 -30.32
CA THR A 501 28.27 -11.97 -30.25
C THR A 501 27.34 -11.46 -29.14
N GLU A 502 27.90 -10.65 -28.25
CA GLU A 502 27.15 -9.72 -27.41
C GLU A 502 26.12 -8.98 -28.28
N LEU A 503 24.84 -9.33 -28.14
CA LEU A 503 23.78 -8.43 -28.56
C LEU A 503 23.88 -7.23 -27.62
N SER A 504 24.47 -6.15 -28.11
CA SER A 504 24.53 -4.89 -27.37
C SER A 504 23.11 -4.53 -26.88
N PHE A 505 23.01 -3.92 -25.71
CA PHE A 505 21.73 -3.45 -25.13
C PHE A 505 20.86 -2.68 -26.16
N LYS A 506 21.51 -1.96 -27.08
CA LYS A 506 20.88 -1.28 -28.22
C LYS A 506 20.09 -2.21 -29.13
N SER A 507 20.59 -3.40 -29.43
CA SER A 507 19.96 -4.37 -30.33
C SER A 507 18.75 -5.06 -29.70
N LEU A 508 18.79 -5.36 -28.39
CA LEU A 508 17.62 -5.86 -27.65
C LEU A 508 16.53 -4.79 -27.58
N LEU A 509 16.93 -3.54 -27.37
CA LEU A 509 16.03 -2.40 -27.34
C LEU A 509 15.39 -2.16 -28.72
N GLU A 510 16.17 -2.20 -29.80
CA GLU A 510 15.67 -2.09 -31.20
C GLU A 510 14.68 -3.21 -31.55
N GLU A 511 14.90 -4.44 -31.06
CA GLU A 511 13.99 -5.57 -31.28
C GLU A 511 12.68 -5.41 -30.50
N LEU A 512 12.72 -4.98 -29.24
CA LEU A 512 11.52 -4.67 -28.45
C LEU A 512 10.76 -3.47 -29.03
N ILE A 513 11.47 -2.43 -29.47
CA ILE A 513 10.91 -1.25 -30.12
C ILE A 513 10.21 -1.61 -31.43
N SER A 514 10.83 -2.44 -32.27
CA SER A 514 10.23 -2.96 -33.50
C SER A 514 8.99 -3.82 -33.22
N LYS A 515 9.09 -4.75 -32.26
CA LYS A 515 8.03 -5.71 -31.92
C LYS A 515 6.79 -5.05 -31.31
N PHE A 516 6.98 -3.99 -30.53
CA PHE A 516 5.91 -3.23 -29.88
C PHE A 516 5.61 -1.89 -30.58
N ASN A 517 6.21 -1.64 -31.75
CA ASN A 517 6.02 -0.46 -32.60
C ASN A 517 6.25 0.89 -31.87
N LEU A 518 7.26 0.92 -31.01
CA LEU A 518 7.71 2.11 -30.29
C LEU A 518 8.58 2.96 -31.25
N LYS A 519 8.57 4.29 -31.12
CA LYS A 519 9.46 5.17 -31.91
C LYS A 519 10.48 5.83 -31.00
N TYR A 520 11.73 5.88 -31.47
CA TYR A 520 12.89 6.43 -30.75
C TYR A 520 12.92 7.96 -30.83
N TYR A 521 13.32 8.62 -29.73
CA TYR A 521 14.00 9.92 -29.75
C TYR A 521 15.30 9.81 -28.95
#